data_AF-A0A016TYW4-F1
#
_entry.id   AF-A0A016TYW4-F1
#
_cell.length_a   1.000
_cell.length_b   1.000
_cell.length_c   1.000
_cell.angle_alpha   90.00
_cell.angle_beta   90.00
_cell.angle_gamma   90.00
#
_symmetry.space_group_name_H-M   'P 1'
#
loop_
_entity.id
_entity.type
_entity.pdbx_description
1 polymer ?
#
loop_
_entity_poly.entity_id
_entity_poly.type
_entity_poly.pdbx_seq_one_letter_code
_entity_poly.pdbx_strand_id
1 'polypeptide(L)'
;MSLLWKRAFIAAILLENVALLIYFSSSVLFKFENKEERFVGFRPNLGRLGNQLFHLCTGYGIARRMGRTHYFKYDTLNRNVTMAWIRKAVQIFPNLASSFVFAPEGANETRIDFASTCCEYIDPQRFSSYTAKYLFLKFQYGQNPLYFTEYLSEIRQLLEFSPSVQREGAYILDALKM
;
A
#
# COMPACT_ATOMS: atom_id res chain seq x y z
N MET A 1 -9.65 5.23 60.80
CA MET A 1 -9.59 6.10 59.60
C MET A 1 -10.99 6.63 59.32
N SER A 2 -11.19 7.96 59.36
CA SER A 2 -12.54 8.53 59.26
C SER A 2 -13.14 8.32 57.86
N LEU A 3 -14.47 8.35 57.77
CA LEU A 3 -15.21 8.16 56.51
C LEU A 3 -14.77 9.17 55.44
N LEU A 4 -14.35 10.37 55.84
CA LEU A 4 -13.82 11.41 54.95
C LEU A 4 -12.49 10.99 54.30
N TRP A 5 -11.57 10.38 55.05
CA TRP A 5 -10.29 9.89 54.51
C TRP A 5 -10.47 8.74 53.52
N LYS A 6 -11.43 7.84 53.77
CA LYS A 6 -11.77 6.77 52.80
C LYS A 6 -12.30 7.34 51.48
N ARG A 7 -13.18 8.35 51.55
CA ARG A 7 -13.72 9.03 50.36
C ARG A 7 -12.65 9.80 49.60
N ALA A 8 -11.76 10.49 50.30
CA ALA A 8 -10.64 11.21 49.69
C ALA A 8 -9.69 10.25 48.97
N PHE A 9 -9.37 9.10 49.58
CA PHE A 9 -8.51 8.09 48.99
C PHE A 9 -9.13 7.47 47.71
N ILE A 10 -10.42 7.14 47.74
CA ILE A 10 -11.12 6.62 46.55
C ILE A 10 -11.17 7.68 45.44
N ALA A 11 -11.43 8.94 45.78
CA ALA A 11 -11.44 10.04 44.82
C ALA A 11 -10.06 10.25 44.17
N ALA A 12 -8.98 10.13 44.94
CA ALA A 12 -7.61 10.23 44.43
C ALA A 12 -7.28 9.11 43.44
N ILE A 13 -7.63 7.85 43.76
CA ILE A 13 -7.44 6.72 42.84
C ILE A 13 -8.26 6.90 41.56
N LEU A 14 -9.50 7.37 41.66
CA LEU A 14 -10.34 7.62 40.48
C LEU A 14 -9.75 8.73 39.60
N LEU A 15 -9.26 9.82 40.21
CA LEU A 15 -8.59 10.91 39.49
C LEU A 15 -7.33 10.42 38.77
N GLU A 16 -6.49 9.62 39.43
CA GLU A 16 -5.29 9.05 38.83
C GLU A 16 -5.61 8.13 37.65
N ASN A 17 -6.59 7.25 37.80
CA ASN A 17 -7.01 6.34 36.71
C ASN A 17 -7.63 7.10 35.54
N VAL A 18 -8.43 8.14 35.79
CA VAL A 18 -9.00 8.99 34.74
C VAL A 18 -7.89 9.77 34.02
N ALA A 19 -6.92 10.32 34.75
CA ALA A 19 -5.77 11.00 34.16
C ALA A 19 -4.92 10.06 33.29
N LEU A 20 -4.68 8.83 33.75
CA LEU A 20 -4.01 7.79 32.96
C LEU A 20 -4.81 7.42 31.71
N LEU A 21 -6.12 7.26 31.82
CA LEU A 21 -7.00 6.97 30.67
C LEU A 21 -6.99 8.09 29.63
N ILE A 22 -7.01 9.35 30.06
CA ILE A 22 -6.91 10.54 29.19
C ILE A 22 -5.52 10.59 28.55
N TYR A 23 -4.45 10.30 29.29
CA TYR A 23 -3.09 10.27 28.76
C TYR A 23 -2.90 9.14 27.74
N PHE A 24 -3.38 7.94 28.02
CA PHE A 24 -3.34 6.82 27.07
C PHE A 24 -4.21 7.10 25.85
N SER A 25 -5.42 7.64 26.01
CA SER A 25 -6.29 7.97 24.88
C SER A 25 -5.70 9.06 24.02
N SER A 26 -5.14 10.13 24.61
CA SER A 26 -4.51 11.24 23.88
C SER A 26 -3.21 10.82 23.20
N SER A 27 -2.36 10.01 23.84
CA SER A 27 -1.15 9.47 23.22
C SER A 27 -1.46 8.49 22.10
N VAL A 28 -2.51 7.67 22.22
CA VAL A 28 -3.00 6.80 21.15
C VAL A 28 -3.58 7.64 20.00
N LEU A 29 -4.45 8.62 20.29
CA LEU A 29 -4.99 9.55 19.29
C LEU A 29 -3.88 10.32 18.57
N PHE A 30 -2.92 10.87 19.29
CA PHE A 30 -1.77 11.60 18.72
C PHE A 30 -0.88 10.70 17.85
N LYS A 31 -0.78 9.40 18.19
CA LYS A 31 -0.07 8.40 17.37
C LYS A 31 -0.84 8.04 16.10
N PHE A 32 -2.17 8.16 16.10
CA PHE A 32 -3.02 7.97 14.92
C PHE A 32 -3.11 9.24 14.05
N GLU A 33 -2.95 10.43 14.62
CA GLU A 33 -3.18 11.71 13.94
C GLU A 33 -1.97 12.25 13.14
N ASN A 34 -0.80 11.59 13.19
CA ASN A 34 0.44 12.15 12.62
C ASN A 34 1.31 11.20 11.78
N LYS A 35 0.69 10.27 11.05
CA LYS A 35 1.34 9.71 9.85
C LYS A 35 0.69 10.35 8.65
N GLU A 36 1.17 11.54 8.25
CA GLU A 36 0.76 12.12 6.97
C GLU A 36 0.84 11.03 5.90
N GLU A 37 -0.27 10.82 5.19
CA GLU A 37 -0.33 9.84 4.12
C GLU A 37 0.71 10.21 3.06
N ARG A 38 1.73 9.37 2.94
CA ARG A 38 2.84 9.54 2.04
C ARG A 38 2.78 8.47 0.97
N PHE A 39 2.98 8.90 -0.26
CA PHE A 39 2.80 8.08 -1.44
C PHE A 39 4.12 7.90 -2.17
N VAL A 40 4.28 6.74 -2.82
CA VAL A 40 5.38 6.46 -3.75
C VAL A 40 4.84 5.79 -4.99
N GLY A 41 5.37 6.17 -6.14
CA GLY A 41 4.93 5.69 -7.43
C GLY A 41 6.06 5.79 -8.44
N PHE A 42 5.87 5.16 -9.59
CA PHE A 42 6.85 5.16 -10.67
C PHE A 42 6.13 5.08 -12.01
N ARG A 43 6.90 5.13 -13.10
CA ARG A 43 6.33 5.15 -14.44
C ARG A 43 5.47 3.90 -14.68
N PRO A 44 4.20 4.04 -15.11
CA PRO A 44 3.36 2.93 -15.54
C PRO A 44 4.05 2.05 -16.58
N ASN A 45 3.79 0.75 -16.53
CA ASN A 45 4.12 -0.13 -17.63
C ASN A 45 3.00 -0.01 -18.69
N LEU A 46 3.34 -0.02 -19.99
CA LEU A 46 2.34 -0.01 -21.09
C LEU A 46 2.01 -1.42 -21.60
N GLY A 47 2.51 -2.45 -20.93
CA GLY A 47 2.29 -3.84 -21.29
C GLY A 47 0.90 -4.38 -20.94
N ARG A 48 0.70 -5.66 -21.27
CA ARG A 48 -0.53 -6.42 -20.97
C ARG A 48 -0.64 -6.76 -19.49
N LEU A 49 -1.69 -7.51 -19.12
CA LEU A 49 -1.99 -7.93 -17.74
C LEU A 49 -0.77 -8.35 -16.89
N GLY A 50 0.06 -9.29 -17.37
CA GLY A 50 1.22 -9.75 -16.60
C GLY A 50 2.22 -8.64 -16.25
N ASN A 51 2.45 -7.71 -17.17
CA ASN A 51 3.31 -6.55 -16.93
C ASN A 51 2.67 -5.55 -15.95
N GLN A 52 1.35 -5.40 -15.98
CA GLN A 52 0.63 -4.57 -15.00
C GLN A 52 0.66 -5.20 -13.61
N LEU A 53 0.45 -6.51 -13.49
CA LEU A 53 0.54 -7.21 -12.21
C LEU A 53 1.94 -7.08 -11.62
N PHE A 54 2.98 -7.26 -12.44
CA PHE A 54 4.37 -7.08 -12.00
C PHE A 54 4.63 -5.66 -11.51
N HIS A 55 4.14 -4.66 -12.25
CA HIS A 55 4.23 -3.25 -11.85
C HIS A 55 3.53 -2.99 -10.51
N LEU A 56 2.30 -3.49 -10.33
CA LEU A 56 1.53 -3.32 -9.09
C LEU A 56 2.20 -4.02 -7.90
N CYS A 57 2.72 -5.25 -8.09
CA CYS A 57 3.45 -5.98 -7.06
C CYS A 57 4.75 -5.26 -6.66
N THR A 58 5.49 -4.75 -7.65
CA THR A 58 6.71 -3.97 -7.42
C THR A 58 6.41 -2.68 -6.66
N GLY A 59 5.39 -1.94 -7.09
CA GLY A 59 4.97 -0.73 -6.40
C GLY A 59 4.51 -0.99 -4.97
N TYR A 60 3.77 -2.07 -4.76
CA TYR A 60 3.38 -2.52 -3.43
C TYR A 60 4.60 -2.80 -2.56
N GLY A 61 5.55 -3.61 -3.02
CA GLY A 61 6.74 -3.95 -2.24
C GLY A 61 7.62 -2.74 -1.92
N ILE A 62 7.84 -1.86 -2.90
CA ILE A 62 8.54 -0.57 -2.69
C ILE A 62 7.81 0.27 -1.64
N ALA A 63 6.48 0.41 -1.76
CA ALA A 63 5.68 1.20 -0.84
C ALA A 63 5.73 0.64 0.59
N ARG A 64 5.59 -0.68 0.76
CA ARG A 64 5.72 -1.37 2.06
C ARG A 64 7.10 -1.14 2.67
N ARG A 65 8.17 -1.32 1.88
CA ARG A 65 9.56 -1.10 2.32
C ARG A 65 9.82 0.32 2.79
N MET A 66 9.21 1.32 2.14
CA MET A 66 9.35 2.73 2.49
C MET A 66 8.36 3.23 3.55
N GLY A 67 7.40 2.40 3.98
CA GLY A 67 6.32 2.84 4.87
C GLY A 67 5.40 3.88 4.23
N ARG A 68 5.16 3.77 2.92
CA ARG A 68 4.33 4.65 2.08
C ARG A 68 3.19 3.84 1.44
N THR A 69 2.24 4.52 0.81
CA THR A 69 1.20 3.92 -0.03
C THR A 69 1.61 3.98 -1.50
N HIS A 70 1.41 2.88 -2.24
CA HIS A 70 1.66 2.88 -3.67
C HIS A 70 0.64 3.76 -4.38
N TYR A 71 1.09 4.70 -5.21
CA TYR A 71 0.20 5.43 -6.09
C TYR A 71 0.51 5.15 -7.55
N PHE A 72 -0.56 5.06 -8.33
CA PHE A 72 -0.53 4.92 -9.76
C PHE A 72 -0.76 6.28 -10.41
N LYS A 73 0.18 6.72 -11.27
CA LYS A 73 0.04 7.93 -12.06
C LYS A 73 -0.52 7.59 -13.43
N TYR A 74 -1.47 8.38 -13.94
CA TYR A 74 -1.89 8.25 -15.33
C TYR A 74 -0.80 8.78 -16.27
N ASP A 75 -0.47 7.98 -17.29
CA ASP A 75 0.11 8.52 -18.52
C ASP A 75 -1.03 9.10 -19.36
N THR A 76 -1.03 10.42 -19.60
CA THR A 76 -2.12 11.11 -20.30
C THR A 76 -2.33 10.56 -21.71
N LEU A 77 -1.27 10.10 -22.38
CA LEU A 77 -1.34 9.56 -23.74
C LEU A 77 -1.91 8.14 -23.78
N ASN A 78 -1.69 7.35 -22.72
CA ASN A 78 -2.03 5.92 -22.68
C ASN A 78 -3.04 5.58 -21.58
N ARG A 79 -3.76 6.58 -21.06
CA ARG A 79 -4.66 6.46 -19.91
C ARG A 79 -5.70 5.36 -20.11
N ASN A 80 -6.36 5.35 -21.28
CA ASN A 80 -7.46 4.43 -21.54
C ASN A 80 -6.99 2.97 -21.58
N VAL A 81 -5.86 2.71 -22.24
CA VAL A 81 -5.27 1.36 -22.36
C VAL A 81 -4.82 0.87 -20.98
N THR A 82 -4.08 1.70 -20.25
CA THR A 82 -3.57 1.37 -18.91
C THR A 82 -4.73 1.09 -17.96
N MET A 83 -5.77 1.92 -17.98
CA MET A 83 -6.96 1.74 -17.14
C MET A 83 -7.78 0.52 -17.51
N ALA A 84 -7.85 0.14 -18.79
CA ALA A 84 -8.51 -1.09 -19.19
C ALA A 84 -7.83 -2.31 -18.56
N TRP A 85 -6.49 -2.35 -18.56
CA TRP A 85 -5.75 -3.44 -17.93
C TRP A 85 -5.83 -3.43 -16.41
N ILE A 86 -5.77 -2.25 -15.76
CA ILE A 86 -5.92 -2.16 -14.29
C ILE A 86 -7.33 -2.62 -13.88
N ARG A 87 -8.37 -2.18 -14.58
CA ARG A 87 -9.75 -2.64 -14.33
C ARG A 87 -9.86 -4.15 -14.49
N LYS A 88 -9.28 -4.71 -15.55
CA LYS A 88 -9.25 -6.15 -15.76
C LYS A 88 -8.50 -6.87 -14.64
N ALA A 89 -7.36 -6.33 -14.19
CA ALA A 89 -6.60 -6.90 -13.07
C ALA A 89 -7.43 -6.91 -11.79
N VAL A 90 -8.12 -5.82 -11.44
CA VAL A 90 -8.98 -5.73 -10.25
C VAL A 90 -10.22 -6.62 -10.36
N GLN A 91 -10.78 -6.80 -11.56
CA GLN A 91 -11.88 -7.76 -11.78
C GLN A 91 -11.45 -9.22 -11.54
N ILE A 92 -10.21 -9.56 -11.94
CA ILE A 92 -9.64 -10.89 -11.74
C ILE A 92 -9.20 -11.06 -10.28
N PHE A 93 -8.61 -10.04 -9.67
CA PHE A 93 -8.01 -10.03 -8.33
C PHE A 93 -8.58 -8.86 -7.50
N PRO A 94 -9.75 -9.02 -6.87
CA PRO A 94 -10.46 -7.91 -6.24
C PRO A 94 -9.69 -7.26 -5.08
N ASN A 95 -8.94 -8.06 -4.31
CA ASN A 95 -8.14 -7.58 -3.19
C ASN A 95 -7.03 -6.61 -3.63
N LEU A 96 -6.58 -6.71 -4.89
CA LEU A 96 -5.54 -5.86 -5.46
C LEU A 96 -5.90 -4.37 -5.41
N ALA A 97 -7.19 -4.01 -5.47
CA ALA A 97 -7.64 -2.62 -5.39
C ALA A 97 -7.27 -1.93 -4.07
N SER A 98 -7.06 -2.70 -2.99
CA SER A 98 -6.66 -2.15 -1.70
C SER A 98 -5.16 -1.78 -1.63
N SER A 99 -4.37 -2.22 -2.60
CA SER A 99 -2.90 -2.11 -2.56
C SER A 99 -2.34 -0.83 -3.18
N PHE A 100 -3.18 -0.03 -3.85
CA PHE A 100 -2.75 1.19 -4.52
C PHE A 100 -3.86 2.25 -4.57
N VAL A 101 -3.46 3.50 -4.78
CA VAL A 101 -4.38 4.63 -5.05
C VAL A 101 -4.05 5.28 -6.39
N PHE A 102 -4.96 6.07 -6.94
CA PHE A 102 -4.64 6.93 -8.08
C PHE A 102 -4.17 8.29 -7.60
N ALA A 103 -3.08 8.81 -8.17
CA ALA A 103 -2.67 10.18 -7.88
C ALA A 103 -3.73 11.18 -8.36
N PRO A 104 -4.00 12.25 -7.59
CA PRO A 104 -4.81 13.36 -8.07
C PRO A 104 -4.11 14.04 -9.24
N GLU A 105 -4.90 14.63 -10.13
CA GLU A 105 -4.37 15.44 -11.22
C GLU A 105 -3.57 16.63 -10.66
N GLY A 106 -2.39 16.89 -11.22
CA GLY A 106 -1.53 17.96 -10.74
C GLY A 106 -0.84 17.72 -9.39
N ALA A 107 -0.81 16.47 -8.88
CA ALA A 107 -0.08 16.14 -7.65
C ALA A 107 1.37 16.68 -7.69
N ASN A 108 1.78 17.41 -6.64
CA ASN A 108 3.13 17.93 -6.51
C ASN A 108 4.11 16.79 -6.16
N GLU A 109 4.80 16.29 -7.19
CA GLU A 109 5.70 15.13 -7.08
C GLU A 109 7.16 15.56 -6.93
N THR A 110 7.84 15.05 -5.90
CA THR A 110 9.31 15.05 -5.87
C THR A 110 9.81 13.88 -6.69
N ARG A 111 10.56 14.15 -7.77
CA ARG A 111 11.08 13.11 -8.67
C ARG A 111 12.52 12.77 -8.31
N ILE A 112 12.82 11.49 -8.17
CA ILE A 112 14.15 11.00 -7.77
C ILE A 112 14.68 10.05 -8.84
N ASP A 113 15.94 10.22 -9.22
CA ASP A 113 16.64 9.23 -10.05
C ASP A 113 16.86 7.97 -9.21
N PHE A 114 16.14 6.90 -9.55
CA PHE A 114 16.06 5.70 -8.71
C PHE A 114 16.96 4.58 -9.23
N ALA A 115 16.75 4.16 -10.46
CA ALA A 115 17.53 3.12 -11.12
C ALA A 115 17.76 3.48 -12.60
N SER A 116 18.91 3.07 -13.12
CA SER A 116 19.33 3.39 -14.49
C SER A 116 18.76 2.43 -15.53
N THR A 117 18.45 1.20 -15.11
CA THR A 117 17.91 0.13 -15.97
C THR A 117 16.58 -0.40 -15.43
N CYS A 118 15.91 -1.25 -16.23
CA CYS A 118 14.60 -1.80 -15.88
C CYS A 118 14.60 -2.73 -14.66
N CYS A 119 15.76 -3.32 -14.40
CA CYS A 119 15.87 -4.62 -13.78
C CYS A 119 16.95 -4.64 -12.69
N GLU A 120 17.57 -3.49 -12.43
CA GLU A 120 18.43 -3.25 -11.29
C GLU A 120 17.61 -3.20 -9.99
N TYR A 121 18.16 -3.80 -8.93
CA TYR A 121 17.62 -3.66 -7.58
C TYR A 121 18.37 -2.56 -6.83
N ILE A 122 17.62 -1.58 -6.35
CA ILE A 122 18.09 -0.54 -5.44
C ILE A 122 17.20 -0.59 -4.21
N ASP A 123 17.76 -0.70 -2.99
CA ASP A 123 16.93 -0.72 -1.78
C ASP A 123 16.13 0.58 -1.65
N PRO A 124 14.79 0.54 -1.71
CA PRO A 124 13.94 1.72 -1.55
C PRO A 124 14.17 2.48 -0.24
N GLN A 125 14.66 1.79 0.81
CA GLN A 125 14.92 2.40 2.12
C GLN A 125 15.98 3.51 2.04
N ARG A 126 16.86 3.50 1.02
CA ARG A 126 17.82 4.60 0.76
C ARG A 126 17.15 5.97 0.64
N PHE A 127 15.87 6.00 0.25
CA PHE A 127 15.11 7.24 0.04
C PHE A 127 14.08 7.51 1.16
N SER A 128 14.22 6.84 2.32
CA SER A 128 13.32 7.00 3.47
C SER A 128 13.36 8.38 4.12
N SER A 129 14.47 9.11 3.98
CA SER A 129 14.65 10.47 4.50
C SER A 129 13.83 11.53 3.73
N TYR A 130 13.35 11.21 2.53
CA TYR A 130 12.51 12.14 1.78
C TYR A 130 11.15 12.30 2.46
N THR A 131 10.76 13.54 2.73
CA THR A 131 9.51 13.88 3.43
C THR A 131 8.37 14.23 2.49
N ALA A 132 8.64 14.39 1.19
CA ALA A 132 7.63 14.74 0.19
C ALA A 132 6.41 13.82 0.23
N LYS A 133 5.21 14.41 0.11
CA LYS A 133 3.93 13.69 0.10
C LYS A 133 3.85 12.69 -1.05
N TYR A 134 4.20 13.12 -2.27
CA TYR A 134 4.28 12.23 -3.45
C TYR A 134 5.72 12.10 -3.90
N LEU A 135 6.23 10.87 -3.85
CA LEU A 135 7.57 10.53 -4.33
C LEU A 135 7.48 9.77 -5.65
N PHE A 136 8.02 10.34 -6.72
CA PHE A 136 8.06 9.68 -8.03
C PHE A 136 9.45 9.11 -8.29
N LEU A 137 9.56 7.79 -8.30
CA LEU A 137 10.80 7.08 -8.61
C LEU A 137 10.99 7.02 -10.12
N LYS A 138 12.07 7.61 -10.62
CA LYS A 138 12.43 7.57 -12.04
C LYS A 138 13.22 6.30 -12.33
N PHE A 139 12.53 5.33 -12.90
CA PHE A 139 13.06 4.14 -13.54
C PHE A 139 11.96 3.54 -14.42
N GLN A 140 12.31 2.56 -15.26
CA GLN A 140 11.37 1.97 -16.22
C GLN A 140 11.00 0.55 -15.81
N TYR A 141 9.74 0.19 -16.04
CA TYR A 141 9.15 -1.16 -15.88
C TYR A 141 9.14 -1.77 -14.46
N GLY A 142 10.15 -1.53 -13.65
CA GLY A 142 10.32 -2.13 -12.32
C GLY A 142 10.31 -3.64 -12.36
N GLN A 143 11.06 -4.23 -13.28
CA GLN A 143 11.04 -5.68 -13.55
C GLN A 143 12.09 -6.46 -12.73
N ASN A 144 12.25 -6.11 -11.45
CA ASN A 144 13.08 -6.89 -10.53
C ASN A 144 12.22 -7.49 -9.40
N PRO A 145 12.13 -8.82 -9.27
CA PRO A 145 11.29 -9.46 -8.26
C PRO A 145 11.77 -9.23 -6.83
N LEU A 146 13.03 -8.83 -6.61
CA LEU A 146 13.56 -8.51 -5.28
C LEU A 146 12.79 -7.37 -4.60
N TYR A 147 12.12 -6.50 -5.36
CA TYR A 147 11.27 -5.46 -4.78
C TYR A 147 10.09 -5.98 -3.96
N PHE A 148 9.66 -7.22 -4.19
CA PHE A 148 8.47 -7.75 -3.55
C PHE A 148 8.60 -9.19 -3.04
N THR A 149 9.79 -9.80 -3.15
CA THR A 149 10.03 -11.18 -2.71
C THR A 149 9.76 -11.37 -1.22
N GLU A 150 10.09 -10.38 -0.38
CA GLU A 150 9.81 -10.42 1.06
C GLU A 150 8.32 -10.37 1.39
N TYR A 151 7.48 -9.87 0.47
CA TYR A 151 6.06 -9.65 0.65
C TYR A 151 5.19 -10.66 -0.12
N LEU A 152 5.75 -11.80 -0.54
CA LEU A 152 5.04 -12.78 -1.37
C LEU A 152 3.78 -13.36 -0.69
N SER A 153 3.76 -13.49 0.63
CA SER A 153 2.56 -13.93 1.37
C SER A 153 1.42 -12.93 1.23
N GLU A 154 1.69 -11.65 1.48
CA GLU A 154 0.73 -10.55 1.29
C GLU A 154 0.29 -10.45 -0.18
N ILE A 155 1.22 -10.56 -1.13
CA ILE A 155 0.91 -10.51 -2.57
C ILE A 155 0.01 -11.65 -3.00
N ARG A 156 0.20 -12.87 -2.49
CA ARG A 156 -0.69 -13.99 -2.79
C ARG A 156 -2.12 -13.72 -2.36
N GLN A 157 -2.32 -13.08 -1.20
CA GLN A 157 -3.64 -12.66 -0.72
C GLN A 157 -4.25 -11.55 -1.60
N LEU A 158 -3.43 -10.61 -2.05
CA LEU A 158 -3.85 -9.57 -3.01
C LEU A 158 -4.24 -10.15 -4.37
N LEU A 159 -3.59 -11.24 -4.79
CA LEU A 159 -3.80 -11.94 -6.06
C LEU A 159 -4.71 -13.16 -5.94
N GLU A 160 -5.58 -13.20 -4.93
CA GLU A 160 -6.66 -14.18 -4.88
C GLU A 160 -7.67 -13.91 -6.00
N PHE A 161 -7.98 -14.95 -6.78
CA PHE A 161 -8.94 -14.86 -7.87
C PHE A 161 -10.33 -14.48 -7.34
N SER A 162 -11.08 -13.70 -8.12
CA SER A 162 -12.48 -13.41 -7.80
C SER A 162 -13.33 -14.68 -7.82
N PRO A 163 -14.43 -14.72 -7.05
CA PRO A 163 -15.31 -15.90 -7.01
C PRO A 163 -15.83 -16.34 -8.38
N SER A 164 -16.04 -15.39 -9.31
CA SER A 164 -16.45 -15.72 -10.68
C SER A 164 -15.36 -16.44 -11.45
N VAL A 165 -14.12 -15.95 -11.39
CA VAL A 165 -12.97 -16.58 -12.07
C VAL A 165 -12.67 -17.94 -11.47
N GLN A 166 -12.78 -18.09 -10.15
CA GLN A 166 -12.61 -19.39 -9.48
C GLN A 166 -13.64 -20.42 -9.96
N ARG A 167 -14.94 -20.04 -10.06
CA ARG A 167 -16.00 -20.94 -10.55
C ARG A 167 -15.78 -21.36 -12.00
N GLU A 168 -15.46 -20.41 -12.87
CA GLU A 168 -15.19 -20.69 -14.28
C GLU A 168 -13.96 -21.59 -14.44
N GLY A 169 -12.89 -21.31 -13.70
CA GLY A 169 -11.68 -22.15 -13.66
C GLY A 169 -11.96 -23.56 -13.17
N ALA A 170 -12.77 -23.73 -12.11
CA ALA A 170 -13.14 -25.04 -11.60
C ALA A 170 -13.92 -25.86 -12.65
N TYR A 171 -14.89 -25.25 -13.32
CA TYR A 171 -15.65 -25.89 -14.40
C TYR A 171 -14.73 -26.39 -15.53
N ILE A 172 -13.77 -25.57 -15.98
CA ILE A 172 -12.82 -25.96 -17.02
C ILE A 172 -11.92 -27.10 -16.56
N LEU A 173 -11.39 -27.02 -15.33
CA LEU A 173 -10.50 -28.06 -14.78
C LEU A 173 -11.20 -29.39 -14.62
N ASP A 174 -12.48 -29.39 -14.24
CA ASP A 174 -13.26 -30.62 -14.13
C ASP A 174 -13.55 -31.23 -15.51
N ALA A 175 -13.82 -30.41 -16.53
CA ALA A 175 -13.97 -30.86 -17.90
C ALA A 175 -12.68 -31.46 -18.50
N LEU A 176 -11.51 -31.03 -18.04
CA LEU A 176 -10.20 -31.55 -18.49
C LEU A 176 -9.75 -32.83 -17.77
N LYS A 177 -10.38 -33.18 -16.65
CA LYS A 177 -10.12 -34.44 -15.93
C LYS A 177 -10.96 -35.61 -16.45
N MET A 178 -11.93 -35.32 -17.31
CA MET A 178 -12.73 -36.31 -18.04
C MET A 178 -11.95 -36.82 -19.25
#